data_AF-A0A963V521-F1
#
_entry.id   AF-A0A963V521-F1
#
_cell.length_a   1.000
_cell.length_b   1.000
_cell.length_c   1.000
_cell.angle_alpha   90.00
_cell.angle_beta   90.00
_cell.angle_gamma   90.00
#
_symmetry.space_group_name_H-M   'P 1'
#
loop_
_entity.id
_entity.type
_entity.pdbx_description
1 polymer ?
#
loop_
_entity_poly.entity_id
_entity_poly.type
_entity_poly.pdbx_seq_one_letter_code
_entity_poly.pdbx_strand_id
1 'polypeptide(L)' 'MAKITYVEFNGTEHVVDVANGLTVMEGARDNGIPGIEADCG' A
#
# COMPACT_ATOMS: atom_id res chain seq x y z
N MET A 1 -1.12 -13.33 -5.49
CA MET A 1 -1.61 -12.18 -4.72
C MET A 1 -0.97 -12.29 -3.36
N ALA A 2 -0.24 -11.26 -2.95
CA ALA A 2 0.38 -11.16 -1.65
C ALA A 2 -0.47 -10.27 -0.75
N LYS A 3 -0.71 -10.71 0.48
CA LYS A 3 -1.44 -9.92 1.48
C LYS A 3 -0.48 -8.96 2.15
N ILE A 4 -0.68 -7.66 1.97
CA ILE A 4 0.19 -6.61 2.50
C ILE A 4 -0.58 -5.80 3.56
N THR A 5 0.08 -5.56 4.69
CA THR A 5 -0.43 -4.70 5.76
C THR A 5 0.34 -3.38 5.76
N TYR A 6 -0.37 -2.28 5.52
CA TYR A 6 0.15 -0.92 5.68
C TYR A 6 -0.28 -0.39 7.04
N VAL A 7 0.64 0.26 7.74
CA VAL A 7 0.38 0.79 9.09
C VAL A 7 0.63 2.29 9.08
N GLU A 8 -0.40 3.06 9.37
CA GLU A 8 -0.30 4.51 9.53
C GLU A 8 0.45 4.88 10.82
N PHE A 9 0.91 6.14 10.90
CA PHE A 9 1.60 6.65 12.09
C PHE A 9 0.78 6.55 13.39
N ASN A 10 -0.55 6.57 13.27
CA ASN A 10 -1.49 6.46 14.39
C ASN A 10 -1.78 5.00 14.80
N GLY A 11 -1.21 4.02 14.11
CA GLY A 11 -1.43 2.58 14.33
C GLY A 11 -2.61 1.98 13.57
N THR A 12 -3.30 2.74 12.72
CA THR A 12 -4.37 2.22 11.86
C THR A 12 -3.77 1.29 10.80
N GLU A 13 -4.33 0.08 10.68
CA GLU A 13 -3.90 -0.92 9.72
C GLU A 13 -4.81 -0.95 8.50
N HIS A 14 -4.20 -1.06 7.31
CA HIS A 14 -4.88 -1.31 6.05
C HIS A 14 -4.34 -2.58 5.43
N VAL A 15 -5.22 -3.56 5.23
CA VAL A 15 -4.85 -4.88 4.72
C VAL A 15 -5.41 -5.03 3.31
N VAL A 16 -4.51 -5.19 2.33
CA VAL A 16 -4.90 -5.28 0.91
C VAL A 16 -4.17 -6.43 0.22
N ASP A 17 -4.84 -7.00 -0.78
CA ASP A 17 -4.25 -8.00 -1.66
C ASP A 17 -3.58 -7.32 -2.85
N VAL A 18 -2.26 -7.47 -2.96
CA VAL A 18 -1.45 -6.91 -4.04
C VAL A 18 -1.12 -8.00 -5.05
N ALA A 19 -1.32 -7.72 -6.34
CA ALA A 19 -0.98 -8.66 -7.40
C ALA A 19 0.54 -8.94 -7.43
N ASN A 20 0.93 -10.19 -7.72
CA ASN A 20 2.34 -10.54 -7.81
C ASN A 20 2.99 -9.78 -8.97
N GLY A 21 4.20 -9.26 -8.77
CA GLY A 21 4.93 -8.48 -9.76
C GLY A 21 4.75 -6.96 -9.63
N LEU A 22 3.80 -6.50 -8.81
CA LEU A 22 3.72 -5.10 -8.40
C LEU A 22 4.66 -4.82 -7.21
N THR A 23 5.09 -3.57 -7.10
CA THR A 23 5.82 -3.06 -5.93
C THR A 23 4.87 -2.80 -4.77
N VAL A 24 5.43 -2.70 -3.56
CA VAL A 24 4.67 -2.33 -2.35
C VAL A 24 4.11 -0.91 -2.46
N MET A 25 4.82 0.01 -3.14
CA MET A 25 4.35 1.37 -3.36
C MET A 25 3.13 1.40 -4.30
N GLU A 26 3.19 0.71 -5.45
CA GLU A 26 2.05 0.63 -6.37
C GLU A 26 0.83 0.01 -5.69
N GLY A 27 1.04 -1.05 -4.89
CA GLY A 27 0.00 -1.65 -4.07
C GLY A 27 -0.66 -0.66 -3.09
N ALA A 28 0.10 0.27 -2.51
CA ALA A 28 -0.44 1.31 -1.64
C ALA A 28 -1.19 2.38 -2.42
N ARG A 29 -0.56 2.92 -3.47
CA ARG A 29 -1.12 4.01 -4.29
C ARG A 29 -2.43 3.61 -4.94
N ASP A 30 -2.46 2.45 -5.57
CA ASP A 30 -3.62 1.98 -6.33
C ASP A 30 -4.79 1.59 -5.41
N ASN A 31 -4.52 1.29 -4.14
CA ASN A 31 -5.54 1.07 -3.10
C ASN A 31 -5.82 2.32 -2.24
N GLY A 32 -5.25 3.48 -2.57
CA GLY A 32 -5.52 4.75 -1.89
C GLY A 32 -5.08 4.79 -0.43
N ILE A 33 -3.99 4.09 -0.07
CA ILE A 33 -3.47 4.05 1.30
C ILE A 33 -2.96 5.44 1.72
N PRO A 34 -3.51 6.05 2.80
CA PRO A 34 -3.06 7.35 3.29
C PRO A 34 -1.59 7.35 3.71
N GLY A 35 -0.89 8.46 3.43
CA GLY A 35 0.52 8.65 3.82
C GLY A 35 1.55 8.15 2.81
N ILE A 36 1.12 7.63 1.65
CA ILE A 36 2.00 7.24 0.54
C ILE A 36 1.59 8.02 -0.72
N GLU A 37 2.42 8.97 -1.14
CA GLU A 37 2.09 9.95 -2.21
C GLU A 37 2.57 9.52 -3.60
N ALA A 38 3.76 8.92 -3.68
CA ALA A 38 4.34 8.37 -4.92
C ALA A 38 4.54 9.38 -6.08
N ASP A 39 5.05 10.58 -5.78
CA ASP A 39 5.17 11.68 -6.75
C ASP A 39 6.02 11.39 -8.01
N CYS A 40 7.06 10.57 -7.90
CA CYS A 40 7.95 10.24 -9.03
C CYS A 40 7.68 8.86 -9.63
N GLY A 41 6.61 8.18 -9.20
CA GLY A 41 6.42 6.74 -9.38
C GLY A 41 7.37 5.94 -8.51
#